data_AF-A0A1Q8Q1V9-F1
#
_entry.id   AF-A0A1Q8Q1V9-F1
#
_cell.length_a   1.000
_cell.length_b   1.000
_cell.length_c   1.000
_cell.angle_alpha   90.00
_cell.angle_beta   90.00
_cell.angle_gamma   90.00
#
_symmetry.space_group_name_H-M   'P 1'
#
loop_
_entity.id
_entity.type
_entity.pdbx_description
1 polymer ?
#
loop_
_entity_poly.entity_id
_entity_poly.type
_entity_poly.pdbx_seq_one_letter_code
_entity_poly.pdbx_strand_id
1 'polypeptide(L)'
;MEYATFKESLYKGLEFKKAKVTSKILKIEDNCIRYSIGQNGNSKKVTFEEFQAAFKEIKVNGCITRNWYNYAFPNQAKAAGCNFTTIGGLLQHFSYVSYSSGKYTKFN
;
A
#
# COMPACT_ATOMS: atom_id res chain seq x y z
N MET A 1 1.54 -6.12 -14.64
CA MET A 1 0.31 -6.34 -13.85
C MET A 1 -0.56 -5.12 -13.95
N GLU A 2 -1.85 -5.30 -14.23
CA GLU A 2 -2.84 -4.22 -14.23
C GLU A 2 -3.45 -4.04 -12.83
N TYR A 3 -4.02 -2.87 -12.56
CA TYR A 3 -4.58 -2.54 -11.25
C TYR A 3 -5.76 -3.46 -10.85
N ALA A 4 -6.62 -3.81 -11.81
CA ALA A 4 -7.73 -4.74 -11.57
C ALA A 4 -7.23 -6.10 -11.07
N THR A 5 -6.21 -6.65 -11.73
CA THR A 5 -5.57 -7.92 -11.33
C THR A 5 -4.95 -7.83 -9.93
N PHE A 6 -4.28 -6.72 -9.60
CA PHE A 6 -3.77 -6.50 -8.24
C PHE A 6 -4.91 -6.45 -7.21
N LYS A 7 -6.02 -5.79 -7.53
CA LYS A 7 -7.16 -5.68 -6.61
C LYS A 7 -7.80 -7.05 -6.36
N GLU A 8 -7.96 -7.85 -7.41
CA GLU A 8 -8.49 -9.22 -7.34
C GLU A 8 -7.57 -10.19 -6.61
N SER A 9 -6.26 -9.94 -6.57
CA SER A 9 -5.30 -10.78 -5.85
C SER A 9 -5.30 -10.55 -4.33
N LEU A 10 -6.02 -9.55 -3.82
CA LEU A 10 -6.15 -9.29 -2.39
C LEU A 10 -7.18 -10.23 -1.75
N TYR A 11 -6.83 -10.84 -0.62
CA TYR A 11 -7.75 -11.68 0.15
C TYR A 11 -7.57 -11.47 1.67
N LYS A 12 -8.63 -11.75 2.44
CA LYS A 12 -8.57 -11.73 3.90
C LYS A 12 -7.58 -12.78 4.40
N GLY A 13 -6.68 -12.38 5.28
CA GLY A 13 -5.63 -13.24 5.82
C GLY A 13 -4.28 -13.12 5.10
N LEU A 14 -4.21 -12.42 3.97
CA LEU A 14 -2.96 -12.16 3.26
C LEU A 14 -1.97 -11.42 4.18
N GLU A 15 -0.81 -12.02 4.40
CA GLU A 15 0.30 -11.44 5.15
C GLU A 15 1.34 -10.85 4.20
N PHE A 16 1.81 -9.65 4.52
CA PHE A 16 2.75 -8.91 3.68
C PHE A 16 3.75 -8.14 4.53
N LYS A 17 4.97 -8.02 4.00
CA LYS A 17 6.07 -7.31 4.68
C LYS A 17 6.04 -5.83 4.29
N LYS A 18 6.10 -4.97 5.30
CA LYS A 18 6.41 -3.54 5.16
C LYS A 18 7.87 -3.33 5.53
N ALA A 19 8.39 -2.12 5.29
CA ALA A 19 9.79 -1.77 5.58
C ALA A 19 10.26 -2.14 7.00
N LYS A 20 9.38 -2.07 8.02
CA LYS A 20 9.74 -2.30 9.43
C LYS A 20 8.98 -3.44 10.12
N VAL A 21 7.84 -3.87 9.57
CA VAL A 21 6.92 -4.79 10.24
C VAL A 21 6.16 -5.64 9.23
N THR A 22 5.69 -6.81 9.64
CA THR A 22 4.69 -7.59 8.88
C THR A 22 3.30 -7.08 9.22
N SER A 23 2.37 -7.17 8.27
CA SER A 23 0.96 -6.85 8.47
C SER A 23 0.09 -7.84 7.74
N LYS A 24 -1.20 -7.86 8.11
CA LYS A 24 -2.18 -8.79 7.55
C LYS A 24 -3.44 -8.05 7.13
N ILE A 25 -4.04 -8.45 6.00
CA ILE A 25 -5.38 -7.99 5.60
C ILE A 25 -6.41 -8.64 6.52
N LEU A 26 -7.14 -7.82 7.27
CA LEU A 26 -8.16 -8.27 8.22
C LEU A 26 -9.54 -8.35 7.58
N LYS A 27 -9.84 -7.44 6.64
CA LYS A 27 -11.11 -7.37 5.92
C LYS A 27 -10.92 -6.62 4.61
N ILE A 28 -11.69 -7.02 3.59
CA ILE A 28 -11.87 -6.28 2.34
C ILE A 28 -13.29 -5.74 2.36
N GLU A 29 -13.43 -4.43 2.18
CA GLU A 29 -14.69 -3.69 2.07
C GLU A 29 -14.79 -3.13 0.64
N ASP A 30 -15.95 -2.63 0.21
CA ASP A 30 -16.18 -2.22 -1.18
C ASP A 30 -15.18 -1.17 -1.68
N ASN A 31 -14.75 -0.26 -0.80
CA ASN A 31 -13.89 0.87 -1.12
C ASN A 31 -12.51 0.85 -0.45
N CYS A 32 -12.21 -0.12 0.42
CA CYS A 32 -10.96 -0.15 1.16
C CYS A 32 -10.58 -1.55 1.67
N ILE A 33 -9.34 -1.68 2.13
CA ILE A 33 -8.93 -2.82 2.96
C ILE A 33 -8.65 -2.35 4.39
N ARG A 34 -9.00 -3.19 5.35
CA ARG A 34 -8.54 -3.07 6.73
C ARG A 34 -7.34 -3.98 6.94
N TYR A 35 -6.31 -3.46 7.59
CA TYR A 35 -5.08 -4.18 7.85
C TYR A 35 -4.60 -4.01 9.30
N SER A 36 -3.86 -4.99 9.81
CA SER A 36 -3.28 -4.92 11.14
C SER A 36 -2.08 -3.97 11.21
N ILE A 37 -1.96 -3.25 12.33
CA ILE A 37 -0.79 -2.43 12.65
C ILE A 37 -0.12 -2.96 13.92
N GLY A 38 1.05 -3.57 13.75
CA GLY A 38 1.82 -4.13 14.86
C GLY A 38 1.17 -5.37 15.49
N GLN A 39 1.54 -5.65 16.73
CA GLN A 39 1.14 -6.87 17.46
C GLN A 39 -0.09 -6.68 18.37
N ASN A 40 -0.50 -5.45 18.66
CA ASN A 40 -1.50 -5.17 19.71
C ASN A 40 -2.97 -5.13 19.20
N GLY A 41 -3.30 -5.87 18.14
CA GLY A 41 -4.67 -5.93 17.60
C GLY A 41 -5.19 -4.64 16.95
N ASN A 42 -4.41 -3.57 16.91
CA ASN A 42 -4.77 -2.32 16.25
C ASN A 42 -4.93 -2.51 14.74
N SER A 43 -5.82 -1.74 14.12
CA SER A 43 -6.06 -1.78 12.67
C SER A 43 -6.24 -0.41 12.06
N LYS A 44 -5.95 -0.31 10.77
CA LYS A 44 -6.18 0.89 9.95
C LYS A 44 -6.77 0.50 8.60
N LYS A 45 -7.20 1.52 7.85
CA LYS A 45 -7.81 1.41 6.53
C LYS A 45 -6.94 2.11 5.50
N VAL A 46 -6.82 1.50 4.33
CA VAL A 46 -6.30 2.15 3.13
C VAL A 46 -7.30 1.95 1.99
N THR A 47 -7.65 3.03 1.31
CA THR A 47 -8.70 2.99 0.28
C THR A 47 -8.17 2.45 -1.04
N PHE A 48 -9.09 1.94 -1.87
CA PHE A 48 -8.75 1.54 -3.24
C PHE A 48 -8.34 2.72 -4.12
N GLU A 49 -8.85 3.92 -3.84
CA GLU A 49 -8.41 5.17 -4.48
C GLU A 49 -6.92 5.43 -4.22
N GLU A 50 -6.46 5.30 -2.97
CA GLU A 50 -5.04 5.44 -2.62
C GLU A 50 -4.17 4.42 -3.37
N PHE A 51 -4.62 3.16 -3.47
CA PHE A 51 -3.91 2.14 -4.26
C PHE A 51 -3.89 2.47 -5.74
N GLN A 52 -5.02 2.89 -6.31
CA GLN A 52 -5.13 3.17 -7.75
C GLN A 52 -4.23 4.33 -8.15
N ALA A 53 -4.20 5.40 -7.34
CA ALA A 53 -3.29 6.52 -7.55
C ALA A 53 -1.83 6.12 -7.46
N ALA A 54 -1.46 5.30 -6.46
CA ALA A 54 -0.10 4.78 -6.34
C ALA A 54 0.28 3.89 -7.53
N PHE A 55 -0.62 3.03 -7.98
CA PHE A 55 -0.40 2.19 -9.15
C PHE A 55 -0.17 3.01 -10.42
N LYS A 56 -0.99 4.05 -10.63
CA LYS A 56 -0.88 4.98 -11.75
C LYS A 56 0.45 5.74 -11.69
N GLU A 57 0.80 6.27 -10.51
CA GLU A 57 2.06 6.98 -10.31
C GLU A 57 3.26 6.08 -10.62
N ILE A 58 3.30 4.85 -10.10
CA ILE A 58 4.37 3.90 -10.39
C ILE A 58 4.41 3.53 -11.87
N LYS A 59 3.26 3.41 -12.54
CA LYS A 59 3.19 3.08 -13.97
C LYS A 59 3.73 4.22 -14.84
N VAL A 60 3.47 5.48 -14.47
CA VAL A 60 3.86 6.68 -15.24
C VAL A 60 5.27 7.15 -14.89
N ASN A 61 5.57 7.30 -13.59
CA ASN A 61 6.79 7.90 -13.08
C ASN A 61 7.80 6.88 -12.51
N GLY A 62 7.46 5.59 -12.56
CA GLY A 62 8.34 4.50 -12.14
C GLY A 62 8.48 4.33 -10.63
N CYS A 63 7.96 5.24 -9.80
CA CYS A 63 8.14 5.17 -8.35
C CYS A 63 7.13 6.00 -7.55
N ILE A 64 7.02 5.71 -6.26
CA ILE A 64 6.34 6.55 -5.26
C ILE A 64 7.27 6.80 -4.06
N THR A 65 7.10 7.95 -3.42
CA THR A 65 7.83 8.35 -2.21
C THR A 65 6.87 8.84 -1.13
N ARG A 66 7.38 9.01 0.09
CA ARG A 66 6.64 9.63 1.19
C ARG A 66 6.15 11.04 0.84
N ASN A 67 6.97 11.82 0.13
CA ASN A 67 6.62 13.19 -0.27
C ASN A 67 5.47 13.19 -1.28
N TRP A 68 5.52 12.30 -2.28
CA TRP A 68 4.40 12.12 -3.21
C TRP A 68 3.12 11.77 -2.46
N TYR A 69 3.17 10.81 -1.53
CA TYR A 69 1.99 10.38 -0.80
C TYR A 69 1.41 11.50 0.09
N ASN A 70 2.26 12.27 0.75
CA ASN A 70 1.84 13.43 1.55
C ASN A 70 1.17 14.52 0.69
N TYR A 71 1.64 14.70 -0.54
CA TYR A 71 1.07 15.66 -1.48
C TYR A 71 -0.25 15.18 -2.08
N ALA A 72 -0.32 13.92 -2.52
CA ALA A 72 -1.51 13.34 -3.13
C ALA A 72 -2.65 13.11 -2.12
N PHE A 73 -2.32 12.79 -0.87
CA PHE A 73 -3.29 12.42 0.17
C PHE A 73 -3.00 13.13 1.51
N PRO A 74 -3.05 14.47 1.59
CA PRO A 74 -2.62 15.21 2.78
C PRO A 74 -3.42 14.83 4.04
N ASN A 75 -4.73 14.61 3.91
CA ASN A 75 -5.61 14.24 5.02
C ASN A 75 -5.28 12.83 5.55
N GLN A 76 -5.15 11.86 4.66
CA GLN A 76 -4.80 10.48 4.98
C GLN A 76 -3.36 10.38 5.48
N ALA A 77 -2.42 11.17 4.94
CA ALA A 77 -1.06 11.23 5.45
C ALA A 77 -1.01 11.70 6.91
N LYS A 78 -1.83 12.68 7.28
CA LYS A 78 -1.94 13.17 8.67
C LYS A 78 -2.59 12.14 9.60
N ALA A 79 -3.70 11.53 9.21
CA ALA A 79 -4.46 10.60 10.07
C ALA A 79 -3.91 9.16 10.06
N ALA A 80 -3.33 8.74 8.93
CA ALA A 80 -3.00 7.37 8.60
C ALA A 80 -1.72 7.26 7.74
N GLY A 81 -0.67 8.02 8.05
CA GLY A 81 0.59 7.99 7.28
C GLY A 81 1.27 6.62 7.11
N CYS A 82 0.89 5.59 7.86
CA CYS A 82 1.30 4.20 7.61
C CYS A 82 0.64 3.55 6.38
N ASN A 83 -0.36 4.19 5.77
CA ASN A 83 -0.98 3.75 4.53
C ASN A 83 0.06 3.73 3.40
N PHE A 84 0.96 4.72 3.32
CA PHE A 84 2.07 4.71 2.35
C PHE A 84 2.87 3.41 2.36
N THR A 85 3.34 2.98 3.54
CA THR A 85 4.14 1.74 3.66
C THR A 85 3.29 0.48 3.52
N THR A 86 1.97 0.60 3.70
CA THR A 86 1.02 -0.48 3.45
C THR A 86 0.81 -0.70 1.96
N ILE A 87 0.59 0.38 1.22
CA ILE A 87 0.46 0.37 -0.24
C ILE A 87 1.73 -0.24 -0.83
N GLY A 88 2.89 0.34 -0.52
CA GLY A 88 4.16 -0.15 -1.05
C GLY A 88 4.48 -1.58 -0.62
N GLY A 89 4.15 -1.98 0.62
CA GLY A 89 4.36 -3.36 1.09
C GLY A 89 3.53 -4.39 0.35
N LEU A 90 2.27 -4.09 0.02
CA LEU A 90 1.42 -4.98 -0.77
C LEU A 90 1.89 -5.05 -2.24
N LEU A 91 2.25 -3.91 -2.83
CA LEU A 91 2.82 -3.90 -4.17
C LEU A 91 4.14 -4.66 -4.24
N GLN A 92 4.96 -4.57 -3.20
CA GLN A 92 6.21 -5.32 -3.10
C GLN A 92 5.97 -6.82 -2.91
N HIS A 93 4.95 -7.21 -2.15
CA HIS A 93 4.57 -8.62 -1.97
C HIS A 93 4.25 -9.31 -3.30
N PHE A 94 3.57 -8.62 -4.21
CA PHE A 94 3.27 -9.13 -5.56
C PHE A 94 4.38 -8.85 -6.58
N SER A 95 5.60 -8.57 -6.13
CA SER A 95 6.75 -8.29 -6.98
C SER A 95 6.48 -7.20 -8.03
N TYR A 96 5.69 -6.17 -7.68
CA TYR A 96 5.44 -5.02 -8.56
C TYR A 96 6.45 -3.90 -8.36
N VAL A 97 6.96 -3.76 -7.14
CA VAL A 97 7.97 -2.76 -6.77
C VAL A 97 9.02 -3.34 -5.83
N SER A 98 10.21 -2.75 -5.83
CA SER A 98 11.22 -2.91 -4.79
C SER A 98 11.22 -1.69 -3.85
N TYR A 99 11.55 -1.89 -2.58
CA TYR A 99 11.71 -0.82 -1.61
C TYR A 99 13.20 -0.55 -1.35
N SER A 100 13.60 0.71 -1.47
CA SER A 100 14.94 1.17 -1.08
C SER A 100 14.87 2.61 -0.56
N SER A 101 15.48 2.87 0.60
CA SER A 101 15.65 4.21 1.18
C SER A 101 14.40 5.10 1.16
N GLY A 102 13.23 4.57 1.54
CA GLY A 102 11.97 5.34 1.61
C GLY A 102 11.23 5.50 0.28
N LYS A 103 11.69 4.83 -0.77
CA LYS A 103 11.15 4.87 -2.13
C LYS A 103 10.71 3.47 -2.57
N TYR A 104 9.54 3.37 -3.18
CA TYR A 104 9.10 2.15 -3.87
C TYR A 104 9.25 2.38 -5.38
N THR A 105 10.04 1.55 -6.04
CA THR A 105 10.38 1.67 -7.46
C THR A 105 9.89 0.45 -8.21
N LYS A 106 9.24 0.64 -9.36
CA LYS A 106 8.79 -0.44 -10.24
C LYS A 106 9.95 -1.38 -10.58
N PHE A 107 9.71 -2.68 -10.64
CA PHE A 107 10.67 -3.58 -11.28
C PHE A 107 10.75 -3.28 -12.78
N ASN A 108 11.96 -3.38 -13.32
CA ASN A 108 12.20 -3.28 -14.76
C ASN A 108 11.68 -4.51 -15.50
#